data_AF-A0A7J7KMP7-F1
#
_entry.id   AF-A0A7J7KMP7-F1
#
_cell.length_a   1.000
_cell.length_b   1.000
_cell.length_c   1.000
_cell.angle_alpha   90.00
_cell.angle_beta   90.00
_cell.angle_gamma   90.00
#
_symmetry.space_group_name_H-M   'P 1'
#
loop_
_entity.id
_entity.type
_entity.pdbx_description
1 polymer ?
#
loop_
_entity_poly.entity_id
_entity_poly.type
_entity_poly.pdbx_seq_one_letter_code
_entity_poly.pdbx_strand_id
1 'polypeptide(L)'
;MQLPGLFIIVNICDKTVTYDVSNDTLVQGVEYRASMSYTVENISLPFCQAIPNNLGVGDEVVVRGKVKKHAERFHVNLQTSDGDDSENVSFHFNPRQNQGEVIRNSRVDGEWGEEETDTPDFPFGPKASFEIRIICTEWNYVVYVNGSHFSNYDHRVDLRSVSHIFVDGDAKFTDIGFKAHFGARYKSIIPQELMPGSWVMVTVATHQMPHRFDINLNNEDGDEERALHFNPRFYQGETVRNSKLGGDYGDEETDGGFPFEAGKVYDIGIQVQEEYYKVYVNGEPYVLYAHRSAPSDVHFMTVNGDVSVLDVKFLGAFEDNTYRPVPGLKAGDQVTIIGSVHDEPERIVVNLQGKTPDESSSSSDEEERHTDIPLHFNPRWDQGEIVLNTFKNGEWGDEERYPYPRRSTLADNSISYSMSETMTTRLFVLFLDICEWRVFGQLQPQNQVKESPVHPAGWYSLLQLRQTFSERILHQR
;
A
#
# COMPACT_ATOMS: atom_id res chain seq x y z
N MET A 1 -3.49 26.68 -13.63
CA MET A 1 -2.48 26.60 -12.55
C MET A 1 -2.65 25.17 -12.06
N GLN A 2 -1.87 24.23 -12.59
CA GLN A 2 -2.11 22.80 -12.34
C GLN A 2 -1.75 22.49 -10.89
N LEU A 3 -2.73 22.02 -10.11
CA LEU A 3 -2.53 21.54 -8.75
C LEU A 3 -2.09 20.06 -8.82
N PRO A 4 -0.93 19.68 -8.25
CA PRO A 4 -0.48 18.28 -8.27
C PRO A 4 -1.03 17.49 -7.09
N GLY A 5 -1.68 16.35 -7.36
CA GLY A 5 -1.96 15.34 -6.32
C GLY A 5 -0.65 14.67 -5.88
N LEU A 6 -0.34 14.66 -4.59
CA LEU A 6 0.76 13.92 -3.99
C LEU A 6 0.28 13.40 -2.63
N PHE A 7 0.09 12.10 -2.47
CA PHE A 7 -0.41 11.56 -1.21
C PHE A 7 0.73 10.96 -0.39
N ILE A 8 0.59 11.04 0.93
CA ILE A 8 1.52 10.48 1.90
C ILE A 8 0.69 9.67 2.89
N ILE A 9 0.78 8.35 2.82
CA ILE A 9 0.37 7.48 3.93
C ILE A 9 1.63 7.28 4.81
N VAL A 10 1.47 7.15 6.13
CA VAL A 10 2.61 6.93 7.05
C VAL A 10 2.19 5.83 8.01
N ASN A 11 2.64 4.60 7.76
CA ASN A 11 2.51 3.52 8.73
C ASN A 11 3.57 3.72 9.83
N ILE A 12 3.23 3.46 11.08
CA ILE A 12 4.16 3.50 12.21
C ILE A 12 3.76 2.32 13.10
N CYS A 13 4.70 1.45 13.46
CA CYS A 13 4.36 0.16 14.07
C CYS A 13 4.05 0.27 15.58
N ASP A 14 3.43 -0.80 16.10
CA ASP A 14 2.86 -1.06 17.44
C ASP A 14 1.49 -0.43 17.77
N LYS A 15 0.93 0.40 16.89
CA LYS A 15 -0.50 0.77 16.81
C LYS A 15 -0.81 1.19 15.38
N THR A 16 -1.84 0.62 14.74
CA THR A 16 -2.34 1.18 13.49
C THR A 16 -2.99 2.53 13.79
N VAL A 17 -2.26 3.63 13.61
CA VAL A 17 -2.88 4.95 13.46
C VAL A 17 -2.92 5.23 11.97
N THR A 18 -4.07 4.92 11.36
CA THR A 18 -4.38 5.37 10.01
C THR A 18 -4.54 6.88 10.06
N TYR A 19 -3.50 7.63 9.66
CA TYR A 19 -3.66 9.04 9.37
C TYR A 19 -4.27 9.15 7.98
N ASP A 20 -5.59 9.38 7.94
CA ASP A 20 -6.21 10.03 6.79
C ASP A 20 -5.70 11.48 6.78
N VAL A 21 -4.69 11.75 5.95
CA VAL A 21 -3.99 13.04 5.89
C VAL A 21 -4.89 14.16 5.31
N SER A 22 -6.15 13.85 5.00
CA SER A 22 -7.17 14.83 4.68
C SER A 22 -7.85 15.46 5.90
N ASN A 23 -7.89 14.80 7.08
CA ASN A 23 -8.72 15.25 8.20
C ASN A 23 -8.17 14.89 9.58
N ASP A 24 -7.86 15.91 10.39
CA ASP A 24 -7.56 15.80 11.83
C ASP A 24 -8.85 15.60 12.68
N THR A 25 -9.84 14.88 12.13
CA THR A 25 -11.18 14.77 12.73
C THR A 25 -11.68 13.34 12.74
N LEU A 26 -11.90 12.83 13.96
CA LEU A 26 -12.82 11.73 14.25
C LEU A 26 -14.21 12.12 13.75
N VAL A 27 -14.68 11.51 12.66
CA VAL A 27 -16.08 11.59 12.26
C VAL A 27 -16.89 10.69 13.19
N GLN A 28 -17.32 11.23 14.33
CA GLN A 28 -18.43 10.67 15.09
C GLN A 28 -19.74 11.08 14.40
N GLY A 29 -20.44 10.11 13.81
CA GLY A 29 -21.82 10.33 13.41
C GLY A 29 -22.31 9.41 12.29
N VAL A 30 -23.23 8.51 12.67
CA VAL A 30 -24.16 7.72 11.86
C VAL A 30 -23.66 6.33 11.41
N GLU A 31 -24.28 5.30 11.97
CA GLU A 31 -24.16 3.88 11.58
C GLU A 31 -24.56 3.69 10.10
N TYR A 32 -23.58 3.69 9.21
CA TYR A 32 -23.64 2.87 8.00
C TYR A 32 -23.03 1.52 8.35
N ARG A 33 -23.35 0.43 7.64
CA ARG A 33 -22.73 -0.89 7.88
C ARG A 33 -21.22 -0.78 7.61
N ALA A 34 -20.48 -0.24 8.56
CA ALA A 34 -19.04 -0.37 8.65
C ALA A 34 -18.79 -1.87 8.50
N SER A 35 -17.89 -2.26 7.60
CA SER A 35 -17.30 -3.59 7.66
C SER A 35 -16.93 -3.81 9.12
N MET A 36 -17.58 -4.75 9.80
CA MET A 36 -17.32 -4.97 11.21
C MET A 36 -15.86 -5.41 11.28
N SER A 37 -15.01 -4.50 11.72
CA SER A 37 -13.56 -4.71 11.77
C SER A 37 -13.21 -5.06 13.20
N TYR A 38 -12.66 -6.26 13.37
CA TYR A 38 -12.21 -6.75 14.65
C TYR A 38 -10.71 -7.00 14.57
N THR A 39 -9.93 -6.38 15.44
CA THR A 39 -8.47 -6.58 15.48
C THR A 39 -8.06 -7.16 16.81
N VAL A 40 -7.22 -8.18 16.76
CA VAL A 40 -6.57 -8.77 17.92
C VAL A 40 -5.11 -8.37 17.95
N GLU A 41 -4.67 -7.83 19.08
CA GLU A 41 -3.29 -7.43 19.35
C GLU A 41 -2.66 -8.37 20.40
N ASN A 42 -1.36 -8.19 20.68
CA ASN A 42 -0.62 -8.95 21.71
C ASN A 42 -0.58 -10.47 21.46
N ILE A 43 -0.31 -10.84 20.21
CA ILE A 43 -0.26 -12.22 19.75
C ILE A 43 0.89 -12.99 20.42
N SER A 44 0.55 -14.01 21.20
CA SER A 44 1.50 -14.89 21.89
C SER A 44 1.43 -16.29 21.27
N LEU A 45 2.57 -16.80 20.78
CA LEU A 45 2.61 -18.03 19.98
C LEU A 45 2.74 -19.31 20.81
N PRO A 46 2.17 -20.45 20.35
CA PRO A 46 1.24 -20.55 19.22
C PRO A 46 -0.08 -19.83 19.54
N PHE A 47 -0.69 -19.22 18.54
CA PHE A 47 -1.89 -18.41 18.73
C PHE A 47 -3.04 -18.95 17.90
N CYS A 48 -4.17 -19.23 18.55
CA CYS A 48 -5.42 -19.62 17.91
C CYS A 48 -6.53 -18.67 18.32
N GLN A 49 -7.38 -18.26 17.37
CA GLN A 49 -8.47 -17.34 17.62
C GLN A 49 -9.69 -17.70 16.77
N ALA A 50 -10.86 -17.70 17.41
CA ALA A 50 -12.13 -17.84 16.72
C ALA A 50 -12.40 -16.61 15.83
N ILE A 51 -12.82 -16.86 14.60
CA ILE A 51 -13.22 -15.87 13.61
C ILE A 51 -14.67 -15.45 13.89
N PRO A 52 -14.96 -14.14 14.05
CA PRO A 52 -16.33 -13.68 14.26
C PRO A 52 -17.25 -14.09 13.11
N ASN A 53 -18.34 -14.83 13.41
CA ASN A 53 -19.38 -15.27 12.47
C ASN A 53 -18.93 -16.23 11.33
N ASN A 54 -17.76 -16.86 11.46
CA ASN A 54 -17.08 -17.61 10.38
C ASN A 54 -16.79 -16.75 9.14
N LEU A 55 -15.94 -17.25 8.24
CA LEU A 55 -15.66 -16.53 6.99
C LEU A 55 -16.78 -16.72 5.95
N GLY A 56 -17.11 -15.63 5.27
CA GLY A 56 -17.99 -15.55 4.12
C GLY A 56 -17.31 -14.89 2.92
N VAL A 57 -18.01 -14.89 1.78
CA VAL A 57 -17.53 -14.25 0.56
C VAL A 57 -17.42 -12.74 0.77
N GLY A 58 -16.28 -12.18 0.39
CA GLY A 58 -15.85 -10.80 0.56
C GLY A 58 -15.13 -10.51 1.89
N ASP A 59 -15.15 -11.43 2.85
CA ASP A 59 -14.47 -11.22 4.13
C ASP A 59 -12.96 -11.18 3.94
N GLU A 60 -12.28 -10.37 4.74
CA GLU A 60 -10.84 -10.21 4.70
C GLU A 60 -10.22 -10.56 6.06
N VAL A 61 -9.14 -11.34 6.03
CA VAL A 61 -8.24 -11.55 7.16
C VAL A 61 -6.91 -10.86 6.87
N VAL A 62 -6.48 -9.99 7.77
CA VAL A 62 -5.21 -9.27 7.68
C VAL A 62 -4.30 -9.75 8.79
N VAL A 63 -3.12 -10.23 8.46
CA VAL A 63 -2.11 -10.70 9.41
C VAL A 63 -0.84 -9.89 9.23
N ARG A 64 -0.37 -9.24 10.30
CA ARG A 64 0.86 -8.45 10.25
C ARG A 64 1.88 -8.96 11.26
N GLY A 65 3.14 -8.70 10.95
CA GLY A 65 4.23 -9.08 11.83
C GLY A 65 5.60 -8.77 11.28
N LYS A 66 6.61 -9.32 11.95
CA LYS A 66 8.02 -9.21 11.61
C LYS A 66 8.71 -10.56 11.67
N VAL A 67 9.42 -10.92 10.60
CA VAL A 67 10.19 -12.17 10.53
C VAL A 67 11.33 -12.13 11.55
N LYS A 68 11.58 -13.22 12.27
CA LYS A 68 12.72 -13.29 13.21
C LYS A 68 14.06 -13.30 12.44
N LYS A 69 15.14 -12.84 13.09
CA LYS A 69 16.49 -12.74 12.47
C LYS A 69 17.00 -14.08 11.93
N HIS A 70 16.66 -15.18 12.60
CA HIS A 70 17.12 -16.53 12.26
C HIS A 70 15.90 -17.43 11.98
N ALA A 71 14.93 -16.90 11.24
CA ALA A 71 13.73 -17.64 10.91
C ALA A 71 14.04 -18.81 9.96
N GLU A 72 13.42 -19.96 10.22
CA GLU A 72 13.35 -21.05 9.24
C GLU A 72 12.02 -20.98 8.50
N ARG A 73 10.92 -20.87 9.24
CA ARG A 73 9.56 -20.77 8.68
C ARG A 73 8.56 -20.26 9.71
N PHE A 74 7.45 -19.71 9.22
CA PHE A 74 6.24 -19.47 10.02
C PHE A 74 5.02 -19.83 9.19
N HIS A 75 3.84 -19.92 9.80
CA HIS A 75 2.63 -20.19 9.05
C HIS A 75 1.40 -19.47 9.60
N VAL A 76 0.44 -19.31 8.70
CA VAL A 76 -0.92 -18.82 8.96
C VAL A 76 -1.88 -19.87 8.44
N ASN A 77 -2.75 -20.38 9.30
CA ASN A 77 -3.78 -21.37 8.98
C ASN A 77 -5.15 -20.75 9.15
N LEU A 78 -6.00 -20.89 8.12
CA LEU A 78 -7.44 -20.78 8.24
C LEU A 78 -8.02 -22.18 8.40
N GLN A 79 -8.61 -22.48 9.56
CA GLN A 79 -8.96 -23.83 9.97
C GLN A 79 -10.37 -23.93 10.56
N THR A 80 -10.90 -25.14 10.67
CA THR A 80 -12.31 -25.37 11.05
C THR A 80 -12.52 -25.66 12.53
N SER A 81 -11.45 -25.76 13.33
CA SER A 81 -11.51 -26.02 14.77
C SER A 81 -10.44 -25.22 15.53
N ASP A 82 -10.63 -25.11 16.84
CA ASP A 82 -9.62 -24.59 17.76
C ASP A 82 -8.43 -25.57 17.88
N GLY A 83 -7.26 -25.08 18.32
CA GLY A 83 -6.05 -25.87 18.54
C GLY A 83 -5.09 -25.96 17.35
N ASP A 84 -3.92 -26.58 17.56
CA ASP A 84 -2.87 -26.79 16.54
C ASP A 84 -3.05 -28.11 15.75
N ASP A 85 -4.00 -28.95 16.16
CA ASP A 85 -4.23 -30.30 15.66
C ASP A 85 -5.46 -30.41 14.73
N SER A 86 -5.98 -29.27 14.25
CA SER A 86 -7.16 -29.24 13.38
C SER A 86 -7.06 -30.24 12.23
N GLU A 87 -8.07 -31.10 12.11
CA GLU A 87 -8.16 -32.09 11.02
C GLU A 87 -8.35 -31.41 9.67
N ASN A 88 -9.01 -30.25 9.65
CA ASN A 88 -9.28 -29.49 8.44
C ASN A 88 -8.66 -28.09 8.51
N VAL A 89 -7.65 -27.87 7.67
CA VAL A 89 -7.04 -26.56 7.41
C VAL A 89 -7.45 -26.17 5.99
N SER A 90 -8.38 -25.23 5.87
CA SER A 90 -8.86 -24.74 4.57
C SER A 90 -7.73 -24.09 3.78
N PHE A 91 -6.92 -23.28 4.45
CA PHE A 91 -5.80 -22.60 3.83
C PHE A 91 -4.61 -22.53 4.76
N HIS A 92 -3.51 -23.18 4.37
CA HIS A 92 -2.21 -23.12 5.01
C HIS A 92 -1.29 -22.23 4.20
N PHE A 93 -0.83 -21.12 4.76
CA PHE A 93 0.12 -20.21 4.14
C PHE A 93 1.44 -20.28 4.91
N ASN A 94 2.49 -20.85 4.30
CA ASN A 94 3.74 -21.17 4.99
C ASN A 94 4.99 -20.66 4.25
N PRO A 95 5.44 -19.43 4.57
CA PRO A 95 6.74 -18.94 4.12
C PRO A 95 7.90 -19.75 4.70
N ARG A 96 8.78 -20.26 3.83
CA ARG A 96 9.96 -21.07 4.18
C ARG A 96 11.25 -20.39 3.70
N GLN A 97 12.06 -19.89 4.64
CA GLN A 97 13.28 -19.12 4.35
C GLN A 97 14.33 -19.92 3.59
N ASN A 98 14.49 -21.19 3.94
CA ASN A 98 15.48 -22.09 3.36
C ASN A 98 15.21 -22.42 1.89
N GLN A 99 13.94 -22.37 1.46
CA GLN A 99 13.51 -22.63 0.10
C GLN A 99 13.30 -21.34 -0.70
N GLY A 100 13.06 -20.21 -0.03
CA GLY A 100 12.69 -18.96 -0.69
C GLY A 100 11.30 -19.05 -1.34
N GLU A 101 10.43 -19.88 -0.78
CA GLU A 101 9.11 -20.20 -1.32
C GLU A 101 8.05 -20.08 -0.24
N VAL A 102 6.81 -19.79 -0.67
CA VAL A 102 5.64 -19.84 0.19
C VAL A 102 4.78 -21.02 -0.23
N ILE A 103 4.70 -22.00 0.65
CA ILE A 103 3.85 -23.17 0.43
C ILE A 103 2.42 -22.82 0.77
N ARG A 104 1.51 -23.14 -0.15
CA ARG A 104 0.06 -23.06 0.03
C ARG A 104 -0.54 -24.46 -0.08
N ASN A 105 -1.36 -24.85 0.89
CA ASN A 105 -2.00 -26.16 0.88
C ASN A 105 -3.27 -26.17 1.73
N SER A 106 -4.01 -27.29 1.69
CA SER A 106 -5.13 -27.58 2.57
C SER A 106 -4.90 -28.93 3.23
N ARG A 107 -5.37 -29.06 4.46
CA ARG A 107 -5.48 -30.33 5.17
C ARG A 107 -6.96 -30.71 5.21
N VAL A 108 -7.31 -31.91 4.76
CA VAL A 108 -8.69 -32.42 4.76
C VAL A 108 -8.70 -33.79 5.43
N ASP A 109 -9.57 -33.95 6.44
CA ASP A 109 -9.68 -35.18 7.24
C ASP A 109 -8.32 -35.67 7.79
N GLY A 110 -7.47 -34.72 8.21
CA GLY A 110 -6.16 -35.00 8.79
C GLY A 110 -5.02 -35.18 7.80
N GLU A 111 -5.28 -35.19 6.49
CA GLU A 111 -4.29 -35.43 5.43
C GLU A 111 -4.01 -34.15 4.63
N TRP A 112 -2.73 -33.89 4.34
CA TRP A 112 -2.32 -32.76 3.51
C TRP A 112 -2.53 -33.07 2.02
N GLY A 113 -3.07 -32.10 1.28
CA GLY A 113 -3.25 -32.19 -0.17
C GLY A 113 -1.98 -31.87 -0.97
N GLU A 114 -2.17 -31.55 -2.25
CA GLU A 114 -1.11 -31.13 -3.15
C GLU A 114 -0.62 -29.71 -2.82
N GLU A 115 0.69 -29.53 -2.61
CA GLU A 115 1.29 -28.22 -2.35
C GLU A 115 1.29 -27.34 -3.62
N GLU A 116 0.86 -26.09 -3.48
CA GLU A 116 1.08 -25.03 -4.46
C GLU A 116 2.31 -24.21 -4.03
N THR A 117 3.32 -24.13 -4.90
CA THR A 117 4.64 -23.56 -4.56
C THR A 117 5.04 -22.37 -5.42
N ASP A 118 4.24 -22.02 -6.43
CA ASP A 118 4.50 -20.92 -7.36
C ASP A 118 4.58 -19.58 -6.62
N THR A 119 5.80 -19.12 -6.34
CA THR A 119 6.06 -17.90 -5.58
C THR A 119 6.56 -16.84 -6.56
N PRO A 120 5.80 -15.75 -6.83
CA PRO A 120 6.22 -14.74 -7.80
C PRO A 120 7.53 -14.05 -7.38
N ASP A 121 7.58 -13.62 -6.11
CA ASP A 121 8.76 -13.09 -5.42
C ASP A 121 8.64 -13.47 -3.93
N PHE A 122 9.75 -13.57 -3.19
CA PHE A 122 9.74 -13.98 -1.77
C PHE A 122 9.86 -12.77 -0.83
N PRO A 123 8.76 -12.25 -0.26
CA PRO A 123 8.77 -10.98 0.47
C PRO A 123 9.16 -11.10 1.95
N PHE A 124 9.46 -12.29 2.46
CA PHE A 124 9.61 -12.55 3.89
C PHE A 124 11.07 -12.61 4.37
N GLY A 125 11.94 -11.69 3.98
CA GLY A 125 13.35 -11.74 4.39
C GLY A 125 13.60 -11.66 5.92
N PRO A 126 14.79 -12.05 6.42
CA PRO A 126 15.12 -11.94 7.84
C PRO A 126 14.92 -10.51 8.38
N LYS A 127 14.22 -10.37 9.51
CA LYS A 127 13.82 -9.08 10.09
C LYS A 127 12.89 -8.22 9.23
N ALA A 128 12.40 -8.68 8.09
CA ALA A 128 11.43 -7.91 7.30
C ALA A 128 10.08 -7.90 8.03
N SER A 129 9.42 -6.75 8.05
CA SER A 129 8.00 -6.71 8.40
C SER A 129 7.15 -7.17 7.21
N PHE A 130 5.95 -7.65 7.50
CA PHE A 130 5.00 -8.11 6.52
C PHE A 130 3.57 -7.73 6.88
N GLU A 131 2.77 -7.55 5.85
CA GLU A 131 1.31 -7.57 5.89
C GLU A 131 0.83 -8.63 4.89
N ILE A 132 0.06 -9.61 5.36
CA ILE A 132 -0.63 -10.61 4.55
C ILE A 132 -2.12 -10.27 4.60
N ARG A 133 -2.73 -10.04 3.45
CA ARG A 133 -4.19 -9.85 3.31
C ARG A 133 -4.75 -11.06 2.59
N ILE A 134 -5.70 -11.75 3.21
CA ILE A 134 -6.37 -12.94 2.68
C ILE A 134 -7.83 -12.59 2.48
N ILE A 135 -8.23 -12.44 1.22
CA ILE A 135 -9.58 -12.03 0.83
C ILE A 135 -10.34 -13.27 0.38
N CYS A 136 -11.47 -13.53 0.99
CA CYS A 136 -12.30 -14.68 0.70
C CYS A 136 -13.19 -14.36 -0.50
N THR A 137 -13.02 -15.04 -1.62
CA THR A 137 -13.96 -14.96 -2.75
C THR A 137 -14.89 -16.17 -2.75
N GLU A 138 -15.79 -16.24 -3.74
CA GLU A 138 -16.67 -17.40 -3.91
C GLU A 138 -15.92 -18.71 -4.15
N TRP A 139 -14.75 -18.68 -4.80
CA TRP A 139 -14.02 -19.90 -5.20
C TRP A 139 -12.59 -20.00 -4.68
N ASN A 140 -11.99 -18.91 -4.22
CA ASN A 140 -10.60 -18.92 -3.76
C ASN A 140 -10.33 -17.90 -2.67
N TYR A 141 -9.16 -18.03 -2.05
CA TYR A 141 -8.52 -16.96 -1.29
C TYR A 141 -7.63 -16.15 -2.24
N VAL A 142 -7.90 -14.86 -2.36
CA VAL A 142 -7.00 -13.91 -3.03
C VAL A 142 -6.06 -13.34 -1.99
N VAL A 143 -4.76 -13.53 -2.20
CA VAL A 143 -3.71 -13.16 -1.24
C VAL A 143 -2.91 -11.99 -1.77
N TYR A 144 -2.77 -10.96 -0.94
CA TYR A 144 -1.81 -9.87 -1.14
C TYR A 144 -0.75 -9.92 -0.04
N VAL A 145 0.49 -9.65 -0.41
CA VAL A 145 1.58 -9.45 0.55
C VAL A 145 2.20 -8.09 0.33
N ASN A 146 2.27 -7.28 1.39
CA ASN A 146 2.79 -5.91 1.36
C ASN A 146 2.17 -5.06 0.24
N GLY A 147 0.85 -5.16 0.09
CA GLY A 147 0.09 -4.42 -0.92
C GLY A 147 0.19 -4.95 -2.36
N SER A 148 1.06 -5.93 -2.64
CA SER A 148 1.17 -6.55 -3.98
C SER A 148 0.39 -7.86 -4.04
N HIS A 149 -0.27 -8.12 -5.18
CA HIS A 149 -0.91 -9.42 -5.42
C HIS A 149 0.13 -10.53 -5.33
N PHE A 150 -0.20 -11.60 -4.62
CA PHE A 150 0.71 -12.71 -4.35
C PHE A 150 0.21 -14.02 -4.98
N SER A 151 -1.03 -14.40 -4.73
CA SER A 151 -1.59 -15.65 -5.26
C SER A 151 -3.11 -15.68 -5.20
N ASN A 152 -3.72 -16.55 -6.00
CA ASN A 152 -5.09 -17.02 -5.81
C ASN A 152 -5.03 -18.50 -5.43
N TYR A 153 -5.67 -18.90 -4.33
CA TYR A 153 -5.68 -20.30 -3.86
C TYR A 153 -7.11 -20.83 -3.81
N ASP A 154 -7.45 -21.79 -4.67
CA ASP A 154 -8.81 -22.31 -4.78
C ASP A 154 -9.27 -23.03 -3.51
N HIS A 155 -10.53 -22.80 -3.13
CA HIS A 155 -11.14 -23.40 -1.95
C HIS A 155 -11.21 -24.93 -2.13
N ARG A 156 -10.48 -25.66 -1.28
CA ARG A 156 -10.56 -27.13 -1.18
C ARG A 156 -11.44 -27.60 -0.02
N VAL A 157 -11.78 -26.67 0.88
CA VAL A 157 -12.67 -26.84 2.02
C VAL A 157 -13.75 -25.77 1.94
N ASP A 158 -14.96 -26.06 2.40
CA ASP A 158 -16.06 -25.09 2.42
C ASP A 158 -15.65 -23.85 3.23
N LEU A 159 -15.61 -22.69 2.58
CA LEU A 159 -15.28 -21.40 3.19
C LEU A 159 -16.08 -21.16 4.48
N ARG A 160 -17.37 -21.52 4.50
CA ARG A 160 -18.26 -21.28 5.65
C ARG A 160 -17.93 -22.15 6.87
N SER A 161 -17.17 -23.22 6.67
CA SER A 161 -16.69 -24.09 7.77
C SER A 161 -15.47 -23.51 8.49
N VAL A 162 -14.81 -22.52 7.90
CA VAL A 162 -13.64 -21.87 8.50
C VAL A 162 -14.09 -21.00 9.67
N SER A 163 -13.63 -21.37 10.85
CA SER A 163 -14.07 -20.79 12.12
C SER A 163 -12.92 -20.28 12.97
N HIS A 164 -11.68 -20.64 12.68
CA HIS A 164 -10.51 -20.24 13.46
C HIS A 164 -9.34 -19.85 12.56
N ILE A 165 -8.53 -18.92 13.05
CA ILE A 165 -7.18 -18.66 12.53
C ILE A 165 -6.16 -19.19 13.54
N PHE A 166 -5.12 -19.83 13.03
CA PHE A 166 -3.98 -20.29 13.82
C PHE A 166 -2.67 -19.76 13.22
N VAL A 167 -1.80 -19.19 14.04
CA VAL A 167 -0.49 -18.71 13.63
C VAL A 167 0.60 -19.22 14.56
N ASP A 168 1.73 -19.62 13.99
CA ASP A 168 2.90 -20.10 14.74
C ASP A 168 4.22 -19.99 13.93
N GLY A 169 5.35 -20.17 14.61
CA GLY A 169 6.69 -20.27 14.03
C GLY A 169 7.57 -19.03 14.22
N ASP A 170 8.44 -18.78 13.24
CA ASP A 170 9.54 -17.83 13.36
C ASP A 170 9.22 -16.38 12.96
N ALA A 171 8.05 -15.90 13.35
CA ALA A 171 7.65 -14.51 13.22
C ALA A 171 7.20 -13.94 14.58
N LYS A 172 7.32 -12.62 14.75
CA LYS A 172 6.60 -11.87 15.78
C LYS A 172 5.35 -11.30 15.09
N PHE A 173 4.18 -11.83 15.39
CA PHE A 173 2.92 -11.30 14.89
C PHE A 173 2.51 -10.09 15.74
N THR A 174 2.14 -8.99 15.09
CA THR A 174 1.74 -7.75 15.76
C THR A 174 0.25 -7.75 16.04
N ASP A 175 -0.54 -8.04 15.00
CA ASP A 175 -1.98 -7.98 15.01
C ASP A 175 -2.59 -8.88 13.92
N ILE A 176 -3.82 -9.31 14.20
CA ILE A 176 -4.69 -10.02 13.24
C ILE A 176 -6.02 -9.28 13.17
N GLY A 177 -6.33 -8.75 11.99
CA GLY A 177 -7.57 -8.06 11.69
C GLY A 177 -8.54 -8.95 10.90
N PHE A 178 -9.83 -8.87 11.22
CA PHE A 178 -10.92 -9.45 10.46
C PHE A 178 -11.81 -8.32 9.99
N LYS A 179 -12.09 -8.26 8.70
CA LYS A 179 -13.04 -7.30 8.13
C LYS A 179 -14.15 -8.08 7.45
N ALA A 180 -15.36 -7.93 7.97
CA ALA A 180 -16.53 -8.46 7.28
C ALA A 180 -16.73 -7.75 5.94
N HIS A 181 -17.13 -8.50 4.91
CA HIS A 181 -17.50 -7.96 3.61
C HIS A 181 -18.54 -6.85 3.76
N PHE A 182 -18.41 -5.84 2.90
CA PHE A 182 -19.54 -4.96 2.66
C PHE A 182 -20.64 -5.82 2.01
N GLY A 183 -21.85 -5.81 2.57
CA GLY A 183 -22.97 -6.58 2.00
C GLY A 183 -23.23 -6.20 0.54
N ALA A 184 -24.23 -6.82 -0.10
CA ALA A 184 -24.54 -6.70 -1.54
C ALA A 184 -24.67 -5.26 -2.12
N ARG A 185 -24.68 -4.23 -1.28
CA ARG A 185 -24.57 -2.82 -1.66
C ARG A 185 -23.62 -2.11 -0.69
N TYR A 186 -22.62 -1.45 -1.24
CA TYR A 186 -21.78 -0.51 -0.51
C TYR A 186 -22.33 0.91 -0.65
N LYS A 187 -22.29 1.67 0.43
CA LYS A 187 -22.61 3.09 0.43
C LYS A 187 -21.75 3.81 1.47
N SER A 188 -21.20 4.95 1.11
CA SER A 188 -20.44 5.80 2.02
C SER A 188 -20.64 7.27 1.71
N ILE A 189 -20.36 8.11 2.72
CA ILE A 189 -20.12 9.54 2.55
C ILE A 189 -18.68 9.70 2.06
N ILE A 190 -18.45 10.61 1.12
CA ILE A 190 -17.10 11.02 0.74
C ILE A 190 -16.62 12.01 1.82
N PRO A 191 -15.52 11.72 2.54
CA PRO A 191 -15.14 12.47 3.74
C PRO A 191 -14.68 13.91 3.47
N GLN A 192 -14.48 14.26 2.21
CA GLN A 192 -13.99 15.55 1.77
C GLN A 192 -14.56 15.92 0.41
N GLU A 193 -14.56 17.21 0.11
CA GLU A 193 -14.94 17.73 -1.20
C GLU A 193 -14.01 17.17 -2.29
N LEU A 194 -14.62 16.71 -3.39
CA LEU A 194 -13.88 16.23 -4.55
C LEU A 194 -13.42 17.41 -5.41
N MET A 195 -12.12 17.70 -5.36
CA MET A 195 -11.46 18.74 -6.15
C MET A 195 -10.55 18.11 -7.22
N PRO A 196 -10.16 18.85 -8.29
CA PRO A 196 -9.13 18.38 -9.21
C PRO A 196 -7.89 17.87 -8.47
N GLY A 197 -7.45 16.65 -8.79
CA GLY A 197 -6.41 15.91 -8.08
C GLY A 197 -6.91 14.88 -7.06
N SER A 198 -8.19 14.92 -6.68
CA SER A 198 -8.79 13.93 -5.77
C SER A 198 -8.98 12.57 -6.45
N TRP A 199 -9.01 11.50 -5.66
CA TRP A 199 -9.22 10.14 -6.11
C TRP A 199 -10.30 9.45 -5.29
N VAL A 200 -11.14 8.69 -6.00
CA VAL A 200 -11.98 7.65 -5.43
C VAL A 200 -11.45 6.31 -5.94
N MET A 201 -10.96 5.47 -5.04
CA MET A 201 -10.41 4.16 -5.38
C MET A 201 -11.27 3.06 -4.80
N VAL A 202 -11.53 2.04 -5.61
CA VAL A 202 -12.40 0.91 -5.27
C VAL A 202 -11.72 -0.37 -5.72
N THR A 203 -11.48 -1.29 -4.79
CA THR A 203 -11.08 -2.64 -5.13
C THR A 203 -12.31 -3.53 -5.07
N VAL A 204 -12.62 -4.23 -6.16
CA VAL A 204 -13.78 -5.13 -6.25
C VAL A 204 -13.38 -6.50 -6.74
N ALA A 205 -13.98 -7.56 -6.18
CA ALA A 205 -13.98 -8.89 -6.79
C ALA A 205 -15.30 -9.09 -7.55
N THR A 206 -15.22 -9.34 -8.84
CA THR A 206 -16.39 -9.70 -9.64
C THR A 206 -16.89 -11.09 -9.26
N HIS A 207 -18.21 -11.26 -9.22
CA HIS A 207 -18.80 -12.60 -9.11
C HIS A 207 -18.50 -13.40 -10.38
N GLN A 208 -18.78 -14.71 -10.37
CA GLN A 208 -18.36 -15.62 -11.46
C GLN A 208 -19.38 -15.74 -12.59
N MET A 209 -20.61 -15.30 -12.36
CA MET A 209 -21.61 -15.08 -13.40
C MET A 209 -22.18 -13.66 -13.27
N PRO A 210 -21.32 -12.62 -13.40
CA PRO A 210 -21.77 -11.26 -13.20
C PRO A 210 -22.59 -10.83 -14.42
N HIS A 211 -23.75 -10.25 -14.19
CA HIS A 211 -24.49 -9.53 -15.21
C HIS A 211 -23.93 -8.11 -15.34
N ARG A 212 -23.82 -7.39 -14.23
CA ARG A 212 -23.26 -6.03 -14.18
C ARG A 212 -22.92 -5.62 -12.75
N PHE A 213 -22.09 -4.60 -12.61
CA PHE A 213 -21.99 -3.83 -11.38
C PHE A 213 -21.93 -2.34 -11.70
N ASP A 214 -22.15 -1.50 -10.70
CA ASP A 214 -22.05 -0.05 -10.83
C ASP A 214 -21.29 0.57 -9.66
N ILE A 215 -20.48 1.57 -9.98
CA ILE A 215 -19.87 2.51 -9.03
C ILE A 215 -20.48 3.87 -9.33
N ASN A 216 -21.15 4.47 -8.34
CA ASN A 216 -21.77 5.78 -8.50
C ASN A 216 -21.13 6.82 -7.57
N LEU A 217 -20.91 8.00 -8.13
CA LEU A 217 -20.61 9.23 -7.41
C LEU A 217 -21.90 10.07 -7.40
N ASN A 218 -22.50 10.24 -6.23
CA ASN A 218 -23.82 10.83 -6.05
C ASN A 218 -23.71 12.20 -5.38
N ASN A 219 -24.56 13.14 -5.82
CA ASN A 219 -24.59 14.49 -5.27
C ASN A 219 -25.40 14.55 -3.97
N GLU A 220 -26.39 13.67 -3.83
CA GLU A 220 -27.25 13.61 -2.65
C GLU A 220 -27.32 12.19 -2.06
N ASP A 221 -27.92 12.09 -0.88
CA ASP A 221 -28.16 10.83 -0.20
C ASP A 221 -29.30 10.06 -0.89
N GLY A 222 -29.02 9.41 -2.02
CA GLY A 222 -30.06 8.77 -2.82
C GLY A 222 -29.59 8.25 -4.17
N ASP A 223 -30.57 7.87 -4.98
CA ASP A 223 -30.39 7.26 -6.31
C ASP A 223 -30.92 8.17 -7.44
N GLU A 224 -31.20 9.44 -7.14
CA GLU A 224 -31.81 10.40 -8.07
C GLU A 224 -30.80 11.38 -8.70
N GLU A 225 -29.74 11.76 -7.98
CA GLU A 225 -28.68 12.66 -8.47
C GLU A 225 -27.30 11.99 -8.48
N ARG A 226 -26.79 11.69 -9.68
CA ARG A 226 -25.47 11.06 -9.92
C ARG A 226 -24.63 11.91 -10.84
N ALA A 227 -23.50 12.42 -10.33
CA ALA A 227 -22.46 13.03 -11.16
C ALA A 227 -21.84 12.01 -12.13
N LEU A 228 -21.60 10.78 -11.65
CA LEU A 228 -21.07 9.69 -12.45
C LEU A 228 -21.74 8.37 -12.07
N HIS A 229 -22.27 7.67 -13.07
CA HIS A 229 -22.74 6.29 -13.03
C HIS A 229 -21.80 5.46 -13.89
N PHE A 230 -20.83 4.76 -13.28
CA PHE A 230 -19.89 3.89 -13.97
C PHE A 230 -20.40 2.45 -13.89
N ASN A 231 -20.89 1.89 -15.01
CA ASN A 231 -21.63 0.64 -15.04
C ASN A 231 -21.08 -0.37 -16.06
N PRO A 232 -20.11 -1.22 -15.66
CA PRO A 232 -19.67 -2.36 -16.45
C PRO A 232 -20.80 -3.40 -16.64
N ARG A 233 -21.11 -3.74 -17.89
CA ARG A 233 -22.17 -4.68 -18.30
C ARG A 233 -21.57 -5.87 -19.04
N PHE A 234 -21.38 -6.98 -18.33
CA PHE A 234 -20.74 -8.19 -18.88
C PHE A 234 -21.52 -8.82 -20.03
N TYR A 235 -22.85 -8.75 -19.99
CA TYR A 235 -23.70 -9.32 -21.05
C TYR A 235 -23.64 -8.54 -22.37
N GLN A 236 -23.19 -7.28 -22.35
CA GLN A 236 -22.97 -6.46 -23.55
C GLN A 236 -21.49 -6.35 -23.92
N GLY A 237 -20.57 -6.58 -22.95
CA GLY A 237 -19.14 -6.35 -23.16
C GLY A 237 -18.83 -4.87 -23.34
N GLU A 238 -19.49 -4.01 -22.56
CA GLU A 238 -19.28 -2.55 -22.57
C GLU A 238 -19.40 -1.97 -21.16
N THR A 239 -18.82 -0.79 -20.96
CA THR A 239 -19.01 -0.01 -19.72
C THR A 239 -19.78 1.25 -20.05
N VAL A 240 -21.00 1.33 -19.54
CA VAL A 240 -21.82 2.53 -19.65
C VAL A 240 -21.35 3.57 -18.63
N ARG A 241 -21.14 4.80 -19.07
CA ARG A 241 -21.00 5.97 -18.20
C ARG A 241 -22.11 6.96 -18.50
N ASN A 242 -22.69 7.52 -17.44
CA ASN A 242 -23.73 8.52 -17.56
C ASN A 242 -23.82 9.37 -16.28
N SER A 243 -24.64 10.40 -16.30
CA SER A 243 -25.05 11.19 -15.14
C SER A 243 -26.57 11.11 -15.04
N LYS A 244 -27.08 11.11 -13.82
CA LYS A 244 -28.52 11.24 -13.56
C LYS A 244 -28.72 12.58 -12.89
N LEU A 245 -29.32 13.54 -13.58
CA LEU A 245 -29.45 14.93 -13.11
C LEU A 245 -30.91 15.36 -13.23
N GLY A 246 -31.47 15.94 -12.17
CA GLY A 246 -32.90 16.25 -12.11
C GLY A 246 -33.80 15.02 -12.12
N GLY A 247 -33.28 13.85 -11.72
CA GLY A 247 -34.01 12.57 -11.72
C GLY A 247 -33.98 11.79 -13.04
N ASP A 248 -33.41 12.34 -14.12
CA ASP A 248 -33.35 11.70 -15.43
C ASP A 248 -31.90 11.40 -15.85
N TYR A 249 -31.69 10.27 -16.54
CA TYR A 249 -30.40 9.95 -17.14
C TYR A 249 -30.14 10.81 -18.39
N GLY A 250 -28.91 11.28 -18.55
CA GLY A 250 -28.44 11.94 -19.76
C GLY A 250 -28.05 10.96 -20.87
N ASP A 251 -27.18 11.41 -21.79
CA ASP A 251 -26.66 10.57 -22.87
C ASP A 251 -25.65 9.53 -22.35
N GLU A 252 -25.82 8.25 -22.75
CA GLU A 252 -24.88 7.18 -22.40
C GLU A 252 -23.57 7.27 -23.21
N GLU A 253 -22.44 7.06 -22.56
CA GLU A 253 -21.12 6.88 -23.19
C GLU A 253 -20.67 5.41 -23.00
N THR A 254 -20.28 4.73 -24.09
CA THR A 254 -19.95 3.28 -24.08
C THR A 254 -18.64 2.90 -24.75
N ASP A 255 -17.84 3.89 -25.18
CA ASP A 255 -16.51 3.67 -25.76
C ASP A 255 -15.48 3.14 -24.74
N GLY A 256 -14.29 2.76 -25.22
CA GLY A 256 -13.18 2.29 -24.36
C GLY A 256 -13.00 0.76 -24.28
N GLY A 257 -13.95 -0.03 -24.80
CA GLY A 257 -13.88 -1.50 -24.73
C GLY A 257 -14.31 -2.04 -23.36
N PHE A 258 -13.93 -3.28 -23.01
CA PHE A 258 -14.38 -3.93 -21.78
C PHE A 258 -13.27 -4.76 -21.11
N PRO A 259 -12.63 -4.25 -20.04
CA PRO A 259 -11.48 -4.88 -19.39
C PRO A 259 -11.88 -5.89 -18.29
N PHE A 260 -13.18 -6.11 -18.08
CA PHE A 260 -13.67 -6.91 -16.96
C PHE A 260 -13.96 -8.36 -17.38
N GLU A 261 -13.54 -9.30 -16.53
CA GLU A 261 -13.77 -10.72 -16.61
C GLU A 261 -14.41 -11.20 -15.31
N ALA A 262 -15.22 -12.26 -15.41
CA ALA A 262 -15.86 -12.86 -14.26
C ALA A 262 -14.85 -13.47 -13.29
N GLY A 263 -15.11 -13.39 -11.98
CA GLY A 263 -14.28 -13.99 -10.94
C GLY A 263 -12.91 -13.35 -10.73
N LYS A 264 -12.66 -12.17 -11.31
CA LYS A 264 -11.40 -11.43 -11.16
C LYS A 264 -11.52 -10.25 -10.20
N VAL A 265 -10.40 -9.89 -9.60
CA VAL A 265 -10.26 -8.69 -8.77
C VAL A 265 -9.81 -7.52 -9.65
N TYR A 266 -10.39 -6.35 -9.40
CA TYR A 266 -10.11 -5.12 -10.09
C TYR A 266 -9.86 -3.97 -9.13
N ASP A 267 -8.76 -3.25 -9.36
CA ASP A 267 -8.50 -1.94 -8.76
C ASP A 267 -9.01 -0.85 -9.71
N ILE A 268 -10.10 -0.18 -9.32
CA ILE A 268 -10.75 0.86 -10.11
C ILE A 268 -10.47 2.22 -9.46
N GLY A 269 -9.77 3.09 -10.17
CA GLY A 269 -9.46 4.45 -9.71
C GLY A 269 -10.24 5.48 -10.51
N ILE A 270 -10.93 6.39 -9.84
CA ILE A 270 -11.62 7.53 -10.46
C ILE A 270 -10.91 8.79 -9.98
N GLN A 271 -10.10 9.37 -10.85
CA GLN A 271 -9.38 10.62 -10.59
C GLN A 271 -10.22 11.80 -11.07
N VAL A 272 -10.35 12.81 -10.23
CA VAL A 272 -10.99 14.07 -10.58
C VAL A 272 -9.96 14.95 -11.30
N GLN A 273 -10.23 15.32 -12.54
CA GLN A 273 -9.47 16.33 -13.29
C GLN A 273 -10.29 17.63 -13.36
N GLU A 274 -9.70 18.70 -13.90
CA GLU A 274 -10.39 19.99 -14.06
C GLU A 274 -11.69 19.86 -14.88
N GLU A 275 -11.67 19.10 -15.97
CA GLU A 275 -12.77 19.04 -16.95
C GLU A 275 -13.49 17.68 -17.02
N TYR A 276 -12.91 16.62 -16.44
CA TYR A 276 -13.44 15.26 -16.53
C TYR A 276 -13.07 14.39 -15.33
N TYR A 277 -13.78 13.27 -15.13
CA TYR A 277 -13.26 12.14 -14.38
C TYR A 277 -12.39 11.28 -15.30
N LYS A 278 -11.20 10.92 -14.82
CA LYS A 278 -10.33 9.95 -15.48
C LYS A 278 -10.40 8.63 -14.74
N VAL A 279 -10.90 7.60 -15.43
CA VAL A 279 -11.07 6.27 -14.85
C VAL A 279 -9.92 5.38 -15.24
N TYR A 280 -9.42 4.64 -14.26
CA TYR A 280 -8.35 3.66 -14.37
C TYR A 280 -8.87 2.26 -13.95
N VAL A 281 -8.39 1.20 -14.59
CA VAL A 281 -8.73 -0.20 -14.24
C VAL A 281 -7.45 -1.03 -14.17
N ASN A 282 -7.22 -1.70 -13.04
CA ASN A 282 -5.93 -2.32 -12.69
C ASN A 282 -4.78 -1.37 -12.92
N GLY A 283 -5.08 -0.14 -12.53
CA GLY A 283 -4.39 1.09 -12.79
C GLY A 283 -4.30 1.59 -14.22
N GLU A 284 -4.63 0.86 -15.29
CA GLU A 284 -4.42 1.40 -16.66
C GLU A 284 -5.44 2.49 -16.97
N PRO A 285 -5.08 3.61 -17.64
CA PRO A 285 -6.06 4.58 -18.11
C PRO A 285 -7.09 3.89 -19.00
N TYR A 286 -8.36 3.99 -18.62
CA TYR A 286 -9.43 3.26 -19.28
C TYR A 286 -10.34 4.20 -20.08
N VAL A 287 -11.02 5.12 -19.41
CA VAL A 287 -11.96 6.06 -20.04
C VAL A 287 -11.90 7.43 -19.39
N LEU A 288 -12.29 8.45 -20.16
CA LEU A 288 -12.56 9.78 -19.66
C LEU A 288 -14.08 9.99 -19.62
N TYR A 289 -14.56 10.79 -18.69
CA TYR A 289 -15.96 11.19 -18.62
C TYR A 289 -16.06 12.67 -18.25
N ALA A 290 -16.51 13.51 -19.20
CA ALA A 290 -16.61 14.95 -18.98
C ALA A 290 -17.58 15.28 -17.83
N HIS A 291 -17.22 16.25 -17.01
CA HIS A 291 -18.06 16.68 -15.89
C HIS A 291 -19.40 17.21 -16.40
N ARG A 292 -20.51 16.61 -15.95
CA ARG A 292 -21.88 17.10 -16.23
C ARG A 292 -22.52 17.81 -15.03
N SER A 293 -21.93 17.65 -13.84
CA SER A 293 -22.16 18.43 -12.62
C SER A 293 -20.80 18.77 -11.99
N ALA A 294 -20.76 19.74 -11.08
CA ALA A 294 -19.51 20.10 -10.43
C ALA A 294 -19.03 18.95 -9.54
N PRO A 295 -17.73 18.58 -9.56
CA PRO A 295 -17.20 17.57 -8.66
C PRO A 295 -17.40 17.89 -7.17
N SER A 296 -17.41 19.19 -6.83
CA SER A 296 -17.70 19.71 -5.49
C SER A 296 -19.09 19.31 -4.96
N ASP A 297 -20.05 19.02 -5.86
CA ASP A 297 -21.41 18.65 -5.48
C ASP A 297 -21.50 17.17 -5.08
N VAL A 298 -20.46 16.36 -5.32
CA VAL A 298 -20.45 14.94 -4.99
C VAL A 298 -20.18 14.72 -3.51
N HIS A 299 -21.09 14.01 -2.85
CA HIS A 299 -21.03 13.79 -1.40
C HIS A 299 -21.11 12.32 -1.00
N PHE A 300 -21.61 11.44 -1.87
CA PHE A 300 -21.80 10.04 -1.56
C PHE A 300 -21.25 9.14 -2.66
N MET A 301 -20.87 7.94 -2.26
CA MET A 301 -20.45 6.89 -3.17
C MET A 301 -21.30 5.64 -2.93
N THR A 302 -21.67 4.95 -4.00
CA THR A 302 -22.28 3.61 -3.91
C THR A 302 -21.60 2.61 -4.83
N VAL A 303 -21.58 1.35 -4.43
CA VAL A 303 -21.22 0.22 -5.30
C VAL A 303 -22.31 -0.83 -5.21
N ASN A 304 -22.86 -1.25 -6.34
CA ASN A 304 -23.95 -2.22 -6.42
C ASN A 304 -23.70 -3.27 -7.51
N GLY A 305 -24.50 -4.34 -7.48
CA GLY A 305 -24.50 -5.37 -8.50
C GLY A 305 -23.61 -6.56 -8.16
N ASP A 306 -23.09 -7.23 -9.18
CA ASP A 306 -22.47 -8.55 -9.06
C ASP A 306 -20.97 -8.48 -8.72
N VAL A 307 -20.66 -7.78 -7.63
CA VAL A 307 -19.31 -7.62 -7.08
C VAL A 307 -19.31 -7.70 -5.56
N SER A 308 -18.20 -8.18 -4.99
CA SER A 308 -17.83 -7.97 -3.60
C SER A 308 -16.87 -6.80 -3.51
N VAL A 309 -17.20 -5.78 -2.70
CA VAL A 309 -16.29 -4.65 -2.44
C VAL A 309 -15.25 -5.08 -1.43
N LEU A 310 -13.98 -4.88 -1.76
CA LEU A 310 -12.84 -5.34 -0.96
C LEU A 310 -12.14 -4.18 -0.25
N ASP A 311 -12.03 -3.03 -0.91
CA ASP A 311 -11.40 -1.84 -0.35
C ASP A 311 -12.01 -0.58 -0.99
N VAL A 312 -12.13 0.49 -0.21
CA VAL A 312 -12.54 1.80 -0.70
C VAL A 312 -11.66 2.86 -0.04
N LYS A 313 -11.04 3.71 -0.86
CA LYS A 313 -10.19 4.80 -0.40
C LYS A 313 -10.62 6.10 -1.08
N PHE A 314 -10.82 7.12 -0.28
CA PHE A 314 -10.98 8.49 -0.73
C PHE A 314 -9.68 9.20 -0.47
N LEU A 315 -9.11 9.82 -1.50
CA LEU A 315 -7.86 10.52 -1.38
C LEU A 315 -8.04 11.96 -1.88
N GLY A 316 -7.68 12.94 -1.05
CA GLY A 316 -7.74 14.35 -1.38
C GLY A 316 -6.57 14.91 -2.18
N ALA A 317 -6.84 15.89 -3.06
CA ALA A 317 -5.77 16.66 -3.69
C ALA A 317 -4.83 17.29 -2.64
N PHE A 318 -3.53 17.27 -2.91
CA PHE A 318 -2.54 18.00 -2.12
C PHE A 318 -2.17 19.29 -2.84
N GLU A 319 -1.80 20.31 -2.08
CA GLU A 319 -1.18 21.51 -2.63
C GLU A 319 0.35 21.34 -2.67
N ASP A 320 1.01 22.05 -3.58
CA ASP A 320 2.46 22.09 -3.65
C ASP A 320 3.08 22.51 -2.30
N ASN A 321 4.18 21.85 -1.92
CA ASN A 321 4.93 22.13 -0.68
C ASN A 321 4.12 21.94 0.62
N THR A 322 3.15 21.02 0.62
CA THR A 322 2.40 20.68 1.82
C THR A 322 3.32 20.06 2.90
N TYR A 323 3.33 20.66 4.09
CA TYR A 323 4.00 20.12 5.27
C TYR A 323 2.98 19.46 6.20
N ARG A 324 3.27 18.24 6.67
CA ARG A 324 2.42 17.54 7.64
C ARG A 324 3.25 17.00 8.80
N PRO A 325 2.81 17.23 10.05
CA PRO A 325 3.49 16.66 11.20
C PRO A 325 3.30 15.14 11.19
N VAL A 326 4.40 14.41 11.32
CA VAL A 326 4.39 12.98 11.61
C VAL A 326 4.73 12.76 13.08
N PRO A 327 4.21 11.71 13.74
CA PRO A 327 4.68 11.32 15.06
C PRO A 327 6.20 11.10 15.04
N GLY A 328 6.86 11.33 16.17
CA GLY A 328 8.30 11.10 16.27
C GLY A 328 8.66 9.65 15.91
N LEU A 329 9.22 9.46 14.71
CA LEU A 329 9.57 8.16 14.17
C LEU A 329 10.70 7.53 14.98
N LYS A 330 10.59 6.22 15.25
CA LYS A 330 11.57 5.39 15.95
C LYS A 330 12.14 4.35 15.01
N ALA A 331 13.31 3.85 15.38
CA ALA A 331 13.89 2.68 14.76
C ALA A 331 12.94 1.48 14.86
N GLY A 332 12.58 0.90 13.73
CA GLY A 332 11.63 -0.19 13.54
C GLY A 332 10.30 0.26 12.92
N ASP A 333 10.03 1.56 12.81
CA ASP A 333 8.79 2.08 12.23
C ASP A 333 8.79 1.98 10.70
N GLN A 334 7.61 1.87 10.08
CA GLN A 334 7.48 1.68 8.63
C GLN A 334 6.60 2.72 7.95
N VAL A 335 7.17 3.83 7.49
CA VAL A 335 6.39 4.86 6.78
C VAL A 335 5.97 4.31 5.42
N THR A 336 4.69 4.39 5.04
CA THR A 336 4.17 3.82 3.78
C THR A 336 3.47 4.89 2.98
N ILE A 337 4.17 5.58 2.09
CA ILE A 337 3.66 6.74 1.38
C ILE A 337 2.98 6.27 0.10
N ILE A 338 1.64 6.24 0.09
CA ILE A 338 0.86 5.97 -1.11
C ILE A 338 0.48 7.30 -1.72
N GLY A 339 0.68 7.48 -3.03
CA GLY A 339 0.08 8.58 -3.78
C GLY A 339 0.10 8.40 -5.29
N SER A 340 -0.65 9.23 -6.02
CA SER A 340 -0.69 9.24 -7.48
C SER A 340 -0.29 10.62 -7.99
N VAL A 341 0.48 10.62 -9.06
CA VAL A 341 0.94 11.82 -9.78
C VAL A 341 0.05 12.11 -11.00
N HIS A 342 0.17 13.30 -11.60
CA HIS A 342 -0.55 13.68 -12.80
C HIS A 342 -0.05 12.92 -14.04
N ASP A 343 -0.74 13.10 -15.17
CA ASP A 343 -0.27 12.63 -16.46
C ASP A 343 0.97 13.45 -16.83
N GLU A 344 2.15 12.83 -16.77
CA GLU A 344 3.47 13.44 -17.08
C GLU A 344 4.12 14.27 -15.95
N PRO A 345 4.34 13.70 -14.75
CA PRO A 345 5.16 14.34 -13.75
C PRO A 345 6.63 14.26 -14.16
N GLU A 346 7.34 15.37 -14.09
CA GLU A 346 8.80 15.33 -14.22
C GLU A 346 9.42 14.67 -12.98
N ARG A 347 8.98 15.10 -11.80
CA ARG A 347 9.51 14.66 -10.51
C ARG A 347 8.52 14.93 -9.37
N ILE A 348 8.68 14.17 -8.28
CA ILE A 348 8.10 14.51 -6.97
C ILE A 348 9.20 14.56 -5.92
N VAL A 349 8.94 15.24 -4.82
CA VAL A 349 9.85 15.26 -3.68
C VAL A 349 9.06 14.88 -2.43
N VAL A 350 9.61 13.93 -1.69
CA VAL A 350 9.10 13.52 -0.39
C VAL A 350 10.24 13.65 0.61
N ASN A 351 10.08 14.57 1.56
CA ASN A 351 11.07 14.83 2.59
C ASN A 351 10.58 14.35 3.95
N LEU A 352 11.40 13.56 4.65
CA LEU A 352 11.31 13.44 6.10
C LEU A 352 12.21 14.52 6.68
N GLN A 353 11.65 15.45 7.45
CA GLN A 353 12.36 16.63 7.93
C GLN A 353 12.10 16.88 9.42
N GLY A 354 13.09 17.47 10.10
CA GLY A 354 12.97 17.90 11.50
C GLY A 354 11.94 19.02 11.71
N LYS A 355 11.46 19.17 12.95
CA LYS A 355 10.48 20.21 13.33
C LYS A 355 11.04 21.61 13.01
N THR A 356 10.32 22.39 12.21
CA THR A 356 10.58 23.83 12.06
C THR A 356 10.24 24.55 13.37
N PRO A 357 11.09 25.47 13.87
CA PRO A 357 10.74 26.27 15.04
C PRO A 357 9.43 27.04 14.77
N ASP A 358 8.49 27.01 15.73
CA ASP A 358 7.16 27.60 15.58
C ASP A 358 7.22 29.08 15.13
N GLU A 359 6.34 29.50 14.20
CA GLU A 359 6.22 30.87 13.65
C GLU A 359 5.95 31.97 14.71
N SER A 360 5.80 31.61 15.98
CA SER A 360 5.62 32.53 17.10
C SER A 360 6.90 33.19 17.64
N SER A 361 8.10 32.78 17.21
CA SER A 361 9.35 33.40 17.67
C SER A 361 9.69 34.63 16.82
N SER A 362 9.28 35.81 17.28
CA SER A 362 9.62 37.11 16.71
C SER A 362 11.08 37.51 16.98
N SER A 363 12.06 36.73 16.48
CA SER A 363 13.46 37.16 16.45
C SER A 363 13.89 37.46 15.03
N SER A 364 14.32 38.68 14.79
CA SER A 364 14.69 39.31 13.52
C SER A 364 15.96 38.78 12.85
N ASP A 365 16.28 37.50 13.05
CA ASP A 365 17.40 36.82 12.39
C ASP A 365 16.81 35.74 11.47
N GLU A 366 16.29 36.17 10.32
CA GLU A 366 15.85 35.33 9.19
C GLU A 366 17.06 34.75 8.44
N GLU A 367 17.98 34.08 9.14
CA GLU A 367 18.71 33.01 8.48
C GLU A 367 17.73 31.84 8.37
N GLU A 368 17.41 31.44 7.13
CA GLU A 368 16.71 30.20 6.82
C GLU A 368 17.43 29.04 7.52
N ARG A 369 17.02 28.75 8.76
CA ARG A 369 17.44 27.55 9.47
C ARG A 369 16.70 26.39 8.83
N HIS A 370 17.19 25.96 7.68
CA HIS A 370 16.78 24.73 7.04
C HIS A 370 16.89 23.60 8.07
N THR A 371 15.76 22.98 8.38
CA THR A 371 15.75 21.83 9.27
C THR A 371 16.42 20.65 8.56
N ASP A 372 17.15 19.83 9.32
CA ASP A 372 17.77 18.63 8.74
C ASP A 372 16.70 17.78 8.03
N ILE A 373 17.02 17.33 6.81
CA ILE A 373 16.22 16.42 6.00
C ILE A 373 16.94 15.07 6.01
N PRO A 374 16.68 14.20 7.00
CA PRO A 374 17.27 12.85 7.07
C PRO A 374 16.96 11.98 5.84
N LEU A 375 15.85 12.23 5.14
CA LEU A 375 15.54 11.53 3.89
C LEU A 375 14.91 12.50 2.90
N HIS A 376 15.60 12.71 1.78
CA HIS A 376 15.07 13.31 0.57
C HIS A 376 14.84 12.20 -0.45
N PHE A 377 13.58 11.87 -0.70
CA PHE A 377 13.17 10.91 -1.71
C PHE A 377 12.66 11.66 -2.93
N ASN A 378 13.38 11.56 -4.04
CA ASN A 378 13.09 12.30 -5.27
C ASN A 378 13.07 11.38 -6.50
N PRO A 379 11.93 10.75 -6.78
CA PRO A 379 11.66 10.09 -8.06
C PRO A 379 11.68 11.11 -9.21
N ARG A 380 12.44 10.81 -10.26
CA ARG A 380 12.65 11.64 -11.46
C ARG A 380 12.28 10.83 -12.71
N TRP A 381 11.04 10.98 -13.18
CA TRP A 381 10.53 10.22 -14.32
C TRP A 381 11.15 10.67 -15.65
N ASP A 382 11.50 11.95 -15.77
CA ASP A 382 12.24 12.51 -16.91
C ASP A 382 13.62 11.86 -17.10
N GLN A 383 14.23 11.38 -16.01
CA GLN A 383 15.56 10.79 -15.97
C GLN A 383 15.53 9.26 -15.80
N GLY A 384 14.36 8.66 -15.55
CA GLY A 384 14.23 7.22 -15.35
C GLY A 384 14.94 6.72 -14.08
N GLU A 385 15.07 7.57 -13.05
CA GLU A 385 15.77 7.24 -11.81
C GLU A 385 15.07 7.77 -10.56
N ILE A 386 15.40 7.17 -9.42
CA ILE A 386 15.09 7.63 -8.08
C ILE A 386 16.37 8.17 -7.48
N VAL A 387 16.30 9.40 -6.95
CA VAL A 387 17.39 10.03 -6.23
C VAL A 387 17.08 10.08 -4.75
N LEU A 388 18.02 9.60 -3.94
CA LEU A 388 18.00 9.73 -2.49
C LEU A 388 19.11 10.69 -2.06
N ASN A 389 18.82 11.54 -1.08
CA ASN A 389 19.83 12.40 -0.48
C ASN A 389 19.49 12.70 1.00
N THR A 390 20.42 13.33 1.70
CA THR A 390 20.26 13.87 3.05
C THR A 390 20.69 15.34 3.04
N PHE A 391 19.93 16.20 3.72
CA PHE A 391 20.34 17.58 3.98
C PHE A 391 20.66 17.73 5.46
N LYS A 392 21.88 18.17 5.79
CA LYS A 392 22.33 18.32 7.17
C LYS A 392 23.26 19.51 7.32
N ASN A 393 23.11 20.26 8.40
CA ASN A 393 23.97 21.43 8.70
C ASN A 393 24.03 22.46 7.56
N GLY A 394 22.95 22.64 6.79
CA GLY A 394 22.91 23.60 5.69
C GLY A 394 23.44 23.10 4.35
N GLU A 395 23.87 21.84 4.24
CA GLU A 395 24.44 21.28 3.01
C GLU A 395 23.77 19.95 2.63
N TRP A 396 23.66 19.71 1.32
CA TRP A 396 23.26 18.42 0.77
C TRP A 396 24.44 17.45 0.79
N GLY A 397 24.16 16.18 1.12
CA GLY A 397 25.10 15.08 0.97
C GLY A 397 25.27 14.63 -0.49
N ASP A 398 26.00 13.53 -0.66
CA ASP A 398 26.15 12.85 -1.95
C ASP A 398 24.82 12.22 -2.39
N GLU A 399 24.42 12.44 -3.64
CA GLU A 399 23.22 11.82 -4.20
C GLU A 399 23.44 10.32 -4.45
N GLU A 400 22.49 9.52 -4.00
CA GLU A 400 22.37 8.12 -4.40
C GLU A 400 21.32 7.98 -5.49
N ARG A 401 21.67 7.33 -6.61
CA ARG A 401 20.83 7.23 -7.80
C ARG A 401 20.53 5.78 -8.17
N TYR A 402 19.26 5.48 -8.44
CA TYR A 402 18.77 4.13 -8.71
C TYR A 402 17.80 4.10 -9.91
N PRO A 403 17.87 3.13 -10.83
CA PRO A 403 16.93 3.02 -11.95
C PRO A 403 15.54 2.49 -11.51
N TYR A 404 14.49 2.84 -12.25
CA TYR A 404 13.13 2.27 -12.10
C TYR A 404 12.97 0.85 -12.72
N PRO A 405 12.03 0.02 -12.21
CA PRO A 405 11.70 -0.20 -10.80
C PRO A 405 12.69 -1.21 -10.21
N ARG A 406 13.21 -0.95 -9.00
CA ARG A 406 14.00 -1.95 -8.27
C ARG A 406 13.84 -1.80 -6.77
N ARG A 407 13.78 -2.95 -6.08
CA ARG A 407 13.91 -3.08 -4.63
C ARG A 407 15.37 -2.83 -4.28
N SER A 408 15.64 -1.74 -3.57
CA SER A 408 16.98 -1.35 -3.14
C SER A 408 17.05 -1.47 -1.62
N THR A 409 17.91 -2.36 -1.13
CA THR A 409 18.46 -2.25 0.21
C THR A 409 19.63 -1.27 0.11
N LEU A 410 19.50 -0.06 0.65
CA LEU A 410 20.63 0.86 0.75
C LEU A 410 21.80 0.12 1.42
N ALA A 411 23.01 0.32 0.90
CA ALA A 411 24.19 -0.48 1.24
C ALA A 411 24.62 -0.35 2.73
N ASP A 412 23.93 0.48 3.52
CA ASP A 412 24.28 0.81 4.90
C ASP A 412 23.25 0.37 5.97
N ASN A 413 22.23 -0.42 5.61
CA ASN A 413 21.19 -0.93 6.53
C ASN A 413 20.36 0.15 7.25
N SER A 414 20.27 1.40 6.77
CA SER A 414 19.55 2.47 7.47
C SER A 414 18.08 2.63 7.03
N ILE A 415 17.77 2.49 5.74
CA ILE A 415 16.41 2.60 5.19
C ILE A 415 16.24 1.58 4.04
N SER A 416 15.15 0.83 4.02
CA SER A 416 14.78 -0.03 2.88
C SER A 416 13.51 0.50 2.22
N TYR A 417 13.49 0.51 0.88
CA TYR A 417 12.31 0.89 0.12
C TYR A 417 11.94 -0.12 -0.96
N SER A 418 10.64 -0.28 -1.17
CA SER A 418 10.08 -0.96 -2.33
C SER A 418 9.03 -0.05 -2.94
N MET A 419 9.10 0.11 -4.26
CA MET A 419 8.05 0.74 -5.03
C MET A 419 7.40 -0.35 -5.88
N SER A 420 6.14 -0.69 -5.59
CA SER A 420 5.35 -1.47 -6.53
C SER A 420 4.70 -0.50 -7.50
N GLU A 421 5.19 -0.43 -8.72
CA GLU A 421 4.34 -0.02 -9.82
C GLU A 421 3.34 -1.16 -10.04
N THR A 422 2.06 -0.94 -9.74
CA THR A 422 1.10 -1.37 -10.75
C THR A 422 1.36 -0.39 -11.90
N MET A 423 1.98 -0.86 -12.99
CA MET A 423 2.57 -0.08 -14.11
C MET A 423 1.61 0.87 -14.85
N THR A 424 0.51 1.21 -14.23
CA THR A 424 -0.72 1.46 -14.91
C THR A 424 -1.32 2.75 -14.31
N THR A 425 -1.40 2.91 -12.98
CA THR A 425 -2.03 4.10 -12.31
C THR A 425 -1.08 5.26 -12.02
N ARG A 426 0.25 5.07 -12.12
CA ARG A 426 1.25 5.96 -11.48
C ARG A 426 0.97 6.20 -9.99
N LEU A 427 0.25 5.26 -9.37
CA LEU A 427 0.15 5.13 -7.93
C LEU A 427 1.50 4.59 -7.46
N PHE A 428 2.26 5.39 -6.73
CA PHE A 428 3.46 4.92 -6.06
C PHE A 428 3.09 4.54 -4.63
N VAL A 429 3.60 3.40 -4.18
CA VAL A 429 3.63 3.03 -2.76
C VAL A 429 5.09 3.00 -2.37
N LEU A 430 5.52 3.91 -1.51
CA LEU A 430 6.87 3.96 -0.97
C LEU A 430 6.85 3.41 0.45
N PHE A 431 7.43 2.23 0.65
CA PHE A 431 7.72 1.71 1.98
C PHE A 431 9.06 2.26 2.46
N LEU A 432 9.15 2.72 3.70
CA LEU A 432 10.39 3.13 4.35
C LEU A 432 10.51 2.41 5.68
N ASP A 433 11.40 1.42 5.76
CA ASP A 433 11.77 0.80 7.04
C ASP A 433 12.78 1.70 7.75
N ILE A 434 12.41 2.30 8.88
CA ILE A 434 13.28 3.17 9.66
C ILE A 434 14.20 2.27 10.49
N CYS A 435 15.45 2.03 10.07
CA CYS A 435 16.37 1.25 10.92
C CYS A 435 16.96 2.11 12.05
N GLU A 436 17.76 1.51 12.93
CA GLU A 436 18.47 2.23 14.00
C GLU A 436 19.20 3.47 13.44
N TRP A 437 18.86 4.64 13.98
CA TRP A 437 19.53 5.90 13.68
C TRP A 437 20.98 5.79 14.11
N ARG A 438 21.89 5.45 13.18
CA ARG A 438 23.31 5.70 13.42
C ARG A 438 23.57 7.15 13.10
N VAL A 439 23.54 7.98 14.13
CA VAL A 439 24.12 9.33 14.07
C VAL A 439 25.62 9.16 13.82
N PHE A 440 26.04 9.13 12.57
CA PHE A 440 27.43 9.39 12.23
C PHE A 440 27.66 10.90 12.38
N GLY A 441 28.46 11.24 13.40
CA GLY A 441 28.98 12.60 13.59
C GLY A 441 28.65 13.24 14.94
N GLN A 442 29.18 12.69 16.04
CA GLN A 442 29.84 13.57 17.01
C GLN A 442 31.27 13.78 16.51
N LEU A 443 31.49 14.82 15.69
CA LEU A 443 32.81 15.41 15.62
C LEU A 443 33.02 16.13 16.96
N GLN A 444 33.83 15.53 17.83
CA GLN A 444 34.36 16.26 18.98
C GLN A 444 35.09 17.52 18.47
N PRO A 445 34.92 18.69 19.11
CA PRO A 445 35.67 19.87 18.74
C PRO A 445 37.13 19.67 19.15
N GLN A 446 38.01 19.40 18.19
CA GLN A 446 39.45 19.53 18.40
C GLN A 446 39.91 20.92 17.99
N ASN A 447 40.32 21.72 18.97
CA ASN A 447 41.59 22.44 18.93
C ASN A 447 41.95 23.01 20.31
N GLN A 448 42.95 22.41 20.96
CA GLN A 448 44.12 23.16 21.44
C GLN A 448 45.37 22.29 21.33
N VAL A 449 46.36 22.86 20.65
CA VAL A 449 47.69 22.32 20.34
C VAL A 449 48.61 22.44 21.56
N LYS A 450 49.50 21.44 21.77
CA LYS A 450 50.88 21.63 22.26
C LYS A 450 51.80 20.44 21.88
N GLU A 451 52.61 20.69 20.85
CA GLU A 451 54.01 20.29 20.58
C GLU A 451 54.58 18.90 21.01
N SER A 452 54.85 18.04 20.00
CA SER A 452 56.12 17.38 19.54
C SER A 452 57.21 16.87 20.52
N PRO A 453 58.22 16.04 20.10
CA PRO A 453 58.50 15.38 18.79
C PRO A 453 58.93 13.89 18.84
N VAL A 454 58.75 13.12 17.76
CA VAL A 454 59.82 12.34 17.06
C VAL A 454 59.41 12.16 15.58
N HIS A 455 60.30 12.56 14.67
CA HIS A 455 60.25 12.49 13.18
C HIS A 455 61.20 11.37 12.65
N PRO A 456 61.35 11.06 11.33
CA PRO A 456 60.75 11.65 10.11
C PRO A 456 60.28 10.67 8.98
N ALA A 457 59.66 11.27 7.94
CA ALA A 457 59.46 10.84 6.54
C ALA A 457 58.35 9.81 6.24
N GLY A 458 57.45 9.97 5.26
CA GLY A 458 57.28 10.94 4.16
C GLY A 458 55.98 10.62 3.39
N TRP A 459 55.49 11.57 2.60
CA TRP A 459 54.18 11.64 1.95
C TRP A 459 54.00 10.72 0.72
N TYR A 460 52.75 10.29 0.40
CA TYR A 460 52.01 10.50 -0.87
C TYR A 460 50.71 9.63 -0.98
N SER A 461 49.56 10.32 -1.09
CA SER A 461 48.35 10.17 -1.97
C SER A 461 47.79 8.84 -2.53
N LEU A 462 46.44 8.81 -2.56
CA LEU A 462 45.49 8.32 -3.60
C LEU A 462 45.22 6.80 -3.83
N LEU A 463 43.91 6.49 -3.93
CA LEU A 463 43.24 5.39 -4.65
C LEU A 463 43.70 3.93 -4.46
N GLN A 464 42.85 3.12 -3.79
CA GLN A 464 42.60 1.68 -4.07
C GLN A 464 41.45 1.25 -3.11
N LEU A 465 40.27 0.85 -3.57
CA LEU A 465 40.01 -0.40 -4.28
C LEU A 465 38.74 -0.33 -5.13
N ARG A 466 38.93 -0.32 -6.46
CA ARG A 466 38.00 -0.86 -7.45
C ARG A 466 38.79 -1.82 -8.35
N GLN A 467 38.07 -2.85 -8.81
CA GLN A 467 38.42 -3.90 -9.79
C GLN A 467 39.08 -5.18 -9.28
N THR A 468 38.29 -6.26 -9.33
CA THR A 468 38.46 -7.45 -10.20
C THR A 468 37.19 -8.30 -10.04
N PHE A 469 36.51 -8.91 -11.02
CA PHE A 469 36.74 -9.23 -12.43
C PHE A 469 35.37 -9.57 -13.06
N SER A 470 35.12 -9.18 -14.32
CA SER A 470 34.07 -9.76 -15.17
C SER A 470 34.71 -10.69 -16.21
N GLU A 471 33.97 -11.78 -16.51
CA GLU A 471 33.98 -12.64 -17.71
C GLU A 471 35.12 -13.66 -17.96
N ARG A 472 34.72 -14.94 -17.95
CA ARG A 472 35.15 -15.93 -18.94
C ARG A 472 33.95 -16.72 -19.45
N ILE A 473 33.77 -16.69 -20.76
CA ILE A 473 32.78 -17.40 -21.57
C ILE A 473 33.45 -18.64 -22.24
N LEU A 474 32.67 -19.74 -22.32
CA LEU A 474 32.66 -20.88 -23.28
C LEU A 474 33.70 -22.05 -23.25
N HIS A 475 33.16 -23.23 -22.89
CA HIS A 475 32.96 -24.47 -23.70
C HIS A 475 33.83 -25.75 -23.57
N GLN A 476 33.07 -26.87 -23.75
CA GLN A 476 33.36 -28.31 -23.94
C GLN A 476 33.58 -29.14 -22.65
N ARG A 477 32.82 -30.22 -22.35
CA ARG A 477 32.03 -31.16 -23.16
C ARG A 477 30.72 -31.54 -22.48
#